data_AF-A0A9X6ZFY5-F1
#
_entry.id   AF-A0A9X6ZFY5-F1
#
_cell.length_a   1.000
_cell.length_b   1.000
_cell.length_c   1.000
_cell.angle_alpha   90.00
_cell.angle_beta   90.00
_cell.angle_gamma   90.00
#
_symmetry.space_group_name_H-M   'P 1'
#
loop_
_entity.id
_entity.type
_entity.pdbx_description
1 polymer ?
#
loop_
_entity_poly.entity_id
_entity_poly.type
_entity_poly.pdbx_seq_one_letter_code
_entity_poly.pdbx_strand_id
1 'polypeptide(L)'
;MTLYGITEIGLSDQLNITKVAATSLINQFKKQLPNFLRWEAETHREVLTNGYVKDFFGRKRRFKETILKATNSSTFKNKNSDWRLEKIKRQSCNFKIQGTSATQVKKAMVNLFYPTRPDGTKCLDRDEWLQENFKSILEEHDIHIVLQIHDELIFDVPQDVSQDVLKEISNIMLNAIPSTHLGVTFRSDIHTSPYWGGTFSIEEIKEFSNSDVDLNRLFHQQFKQKINNFLNSTF
;
A
#
# COMPACT_ATOMS: atom_id res chain seq x y z
N MET A 1 6.71 -6.02 9.28
CA MET A 1 7.25 -4.69 8.94
C MET A 1 8.78 -4.71 9.10
N THR A 2 9.47 -5.61 8.40
CA THR A 2 10.92 -5.87 8.55
C THR A 2 11.81 -5.02 7.66
N LEU A 3 11.25 -4.42 6.59
CA LEU A 3 12.04 -3.79 5.54
C LEU A 3 12.58 -2.39 5.90
N TYR A 4 11.98 -1.68 6.88
CA TYR A 4 12.23 -0.24 7.06
C TYR A 4 12.75 0.11 8.44
N GLY A 5 14.05 -0.10 8.67
CA GLY A 5 14.73 0.38 9.88
C GLY A 5 14.14 -0.13 11.19
N ILE A 6 13.55 -1.33 11.16
CA ILE A 6 13.15 -2.03 12.39
C ILE A 6 14.41 -2.23 13.24
N THR A 7 14.33 -1.85 14.51
CA THR A 7 15.43 -2.06 15.43
C THR A 7 15.48 -3.53 15.81
N GLU A 8 16.64 -4.00 16.23
CA GLU A 8 16.80 -5.36 16.74
C GLU A 8 15.86 -5.66 17.93
N ILE A 9 15.50 -4.62 18.71
CA ILE A 9 14.50 -4.70 19.78
C ILE A 9 13.09 -4.88 19.19
N GLY A 10 12.70 -4.05 18.22
CA GLY A 10 11.38 -4.18 17.62
C GLY A 10 11.19 -5.52 16.89
N LEU A 11 12.27 -6.04 16.30
CA LEU A 11 12.25 -7.35 15.64
C LEU A 11 12.24 -8.51 16.65
N SER A 12 13.01 -8.41 17.76
CA SER A 12 12.99 -9.43 18.81
C SER A 12 11.59 -9.59 19.40
N ASP A 13 10.90 -8.48 19.64
CA ASP A 13 9.57 -8.48 20.23
C ASP A 13 8.53 -9.05 19.26
N GLN A 14 8.58 -8.66 17.98
CA GLN A 14 7.64 -9.15 16.96
C GLN A 14 7.75 -10.64 16.68
N LEU A 15 8.98 -11.18 16.72
CA LEU A 15 9.23 -12.60 16.42
C LEU A 15 9.36 -13.45 17.69
N ASN A 16 9.28 -12.85 18.87
CA ASN A 16 9.53 -13.49 20.16
C ASN A 16 10.87 -14.26 20.19
N ILE A 17 11.94 -13.61 19.75
CA ILE A 17 13.30 -14.16 19.69
C ILE A 17 14.28 -13.33 20.52
N THR A 18 15.50 -13.83 20.75
CA THR A 18 16.52 -13.05 21.45
C THR A 18 17.02 -11.87 20.61
N LYS A 19 17.47 -10.79 21.27
CA LYS A 19 18.07 -9.63 20.60
C LYS A 19 19.24 -10.02 19.70
N VAL A 20 20.07 -10.98 20.13
CA VAL A 20 21.22 -11.49 19.36
C VAL A 20 20.75 -12.17 18.07
N ALA A 21 19.71 -13.01 18.14
CA ALA A 21 19.12 -13.65 16.98
C ALA A 21 18.53 -12.60 16.01
N ALA A 22 17.79 -11.62 16.53
CA ALA A 22 17.25 -10.52 15.73
C ALA A 22 18.35 -9.70 15.03
N THR A 23 19.44 -9.36 15.71
CA THR A 23 20.61 -8.69 15.11
C THR A 23 21.24 -9.54 14.00
N SER A 24 21.40 -10.85 14.22
CA SER A 24 21.93 -11.77 13.21
C SER A 24 21.06 -11.79 11.95
N LEU A 25 19.74 -11.90 12.11
CA LEU A 25 18.78 -11.87 11.00
C LEU A 25 18.85 -10.56 10.21
N ILE A 26 18.86 -9.41 10.89
CA ILE A 26 19.00 -8.10 10.23
C ILE A 26 20.31 -8.04 9.44
N ASN A 27 21.41 -8.51 10.00
CA ASN A 27 22.71 -8.48 9.34
C ASN A 27 22.77 -9.40 8.12
N GLN A 28 22.20 -10.61 8.21
CA GLN A 28 22.11 -11.52 7.07
C GLN A 28 21.25 -10.92 5.95
N PHE A 29 20.10 -10.36 6.31
CA PHE A 29 19.21 -9.68 5.36
C PHE A 29 19.93 -8.54 4.63
N LYS A 30 20.63 -7.68 5.39
CA LYS A 30 21.42 -6.57 4.84
C LYS A 30 22.54 -7.05 3.90
N LYS A 31 23.21 -8.17 4.21
CA LYS A 31 24.23 -8.76 3.34
C LYS A 31 23.68 -9.23 2.01
N GLN A 32 22.45 -9.73 1.98
CA GLN A 32 21.79 -10.22 0.76
C GLN A 32 21.30 -9.09 -0.16
N LEU A 33 21.10 -7.87 0.37
CA LEU A 33 20.53 -6.74 -0.36
C LEU A 33 21.46 -5.51 -0.41
N PRO A 34 22.65 -5.62 -1.03
CA PRO A 34 23.61 -4.50 -1.08
C PRO A 34 23.07 -3.28 -1.84
N ASN A 35 22.25 -3.50 -2.88
CA ASN A 35 21.64 -2.41 -3.65
C ASN A 35 20.61 -1.63 -2.82
N PHE A 36 19.87 -2.32 -1.94
CA PHE A 36 18.94 -1.67 -1.02
C PHE A 36 19.69 -0.78 -0.02
N LEU A 37 20.80 -1.27 0.55
CA LEU A 37 21.63 -0.48 1.46
C LEU A 37 22.20 0.77 0.79
N ARG A 38 22.62 0.64 -0.48
CA ARG A 38 23.08 1.78 -1.28
C ARG A 38 21.95 2.81 -1.44
N TRP A 39 20.77 2.37 -1.85
CA TRP A 39 19.60 3.24 -2.00
C TRP A 39 19.17 3.92 -0.69
N GLU A 40 19.24 3.20 0.43
CA GLU A 40 18.98 3.75 1.77
C GLU A 40 19.99 4.85 2.12
N ALA A 41 21.29 4.58 1.94
CA ALA A 41 22.35 5.56 2.19
C ALA A 41 22.23 6.80 1.29
N GLU A 42 21.90 6.62 0.01
CA GLU A 42 21.65 7.72 -0.94
C GLU A 42 20.43 8.56 -0.54
N THR A 43 19.35 7.92 -0.09
CA THR A 43 18.14 8.61 0.38
C THR A 43 18.42 9.40 1.67
N HIS A 44 19.20 8.84 2.60
CA HIS A 44 19.65 9.56 3.79
C HIS A 44 20.52 10.78 3.42
N ARG A 45 21.42 10.63 2.44
CA ARG A 45 22.22 11.76 1.95
C ARG A 45 21.33 12.83 1.31
N GLU A 46 20.40 12.44 0.45
CA GLU A 46 19.45 13.36 -0.20
C GLU A 46 18.67 14.19 0.82
N VAL A 47 18.07 13.54 1.84
CA VAL A 47 17.24 14.26 2.83
C VAL A 47 18.05 15.21 3.69
N LEU A 48 19.29 14.84 4.07
CA LEU A 48 20.15 15.66 4.90
C LEU A 48 20.75 16.85 4.12
N THR A 49 21.06 16.68 2.83
CA THR A 49 21.57 17.76 1.98
C THR A 49 20.46 18.72 1.55
N ASN A 50 19.33 18.20 1.07
CA ASN A 50 18.28 19.02 0.47
C ASN A 50 17.23 19.50 1.49
N GLY A 51 17.14 18.84 2.64
CA GLY A 51 16.07 19.07 3.61
C GLY A 51 14.71 18.54 3.17
N TYR A 52 14.64 17.72 2.12
CA TYR A 52 13.44 17.05 1.64
C TYR A 52 13.80 15.81 0.79
N VAL A 53 12.82 14.92 0.59
CA VAL A 53 12.88 13.84 -0.40
C VAL A 53 11.69 13.92 -1.34
N LYS A 54 11.86 13.35 -2.54
CA LYS A 54 10.80 13.21 -3.54
C LYS A 54 10.37 11.75 -3.70
N ASP A 55 9.09 11.51 -3.92
CA ASP A 55 8.62 10.23 -4.46
C ASP A 55 8.90 10.17 -5.98
N PHE A 56 8.56 9.04 -6.61
CA PHE A 56 8.80 8.83 -8.05
C PHE A 56 8.16 9.92 -8.93
N PHE A 57 7.00 10.46 -8.50
CA PHE A 57 6.24 11.48 -9.23
C PHE A 57 6.65 12.92 -8.86
N GLY A 58 7.68 13.09 -8.04
CA GLY A 58 8.22 14.40 -7.67
C GLY A 58 7.51 15.09 -6.50
N ARG A 59 6.53 14.46 -5.85
CA ARG A 59 5.89 15.01 -4.64
C ARG A 59 6.92 15.04 -3.51
N LYS A 60 7.01 16.18 -2.82
CA LYS A 60 8.04 16.44 -1.82
C LYS A 60 7.53 16.22 -0.39
N ARG A 61 8.31 15.52 0.43
CA ARG A 61 8.21 15.54 1.89
C ARG A 61 9.38 16.32 2.48
N ARG A 62 9.07 17.39 3.22
CA ARG A 62 10.06 18.35 3.74
C ARG A 62 10.40 18.07 5.21
N PHE A 63 11.68 18.22 5.55
CA PHE A 63 12.25 17.97 6.87
C PHE A 63 13.20 19.07 7.35
N LYS A 64 13.40 20.15 6.57
CA LYS A 64 14.37 21.22 6.84
C LYS A 64 14.30 21.74 8.27
N GLU A 65 13.12 22.07 8.76
CA GLU A 65 12.96 22.60 10.12
C GLU A 65 13.36 21.59 11.20
N THR A 66 12.96 20.32 11.05
CA THR A 66 13.30 19.26 12.00
C THR A 66 14.80 18.95 11.99
N ILE A 67 15.44 18.99 10.82
CA ILE A 67 16.89 18.83 10.68
C ILE A 67 17.60 19.97 11.41
N LEU A 68 17.21 21.23 11.18
CA LEU A 68 17.80 22.39 11.86
C LEU A 68 17.66 22.31 13.38
N LYS A 69 16.48 21.90 13.88
CA LYS A 69 16.25 21.69 15.32
C LYS A 69 17.16 20.58 15.87
N ALA A 70 17.36 19.50 15.12
CA ALA A 70 18.20 18.39 15.54
C ALA A 70 19.69 18.77 15.57
N THR A 71 20.19 19.44 14.53
CA THR A 71 21.61 19.84 14.42
C THR A 71 21.99 20.93 15.42
N ASN A 72 21.05 21.79 15.82
CA ASN A 72 21.29 22.82 16.84
C ASN A 72 21.17 22.31 18.28
N SER A 73 20.71 21.08 18.49
CA SER A 73 20.53 20.51 19.84
C SER A 73 21.87 20.30 20.56
N SER A 74 21.86 20.40 21.89
CA SER A 74 23.03 20.07 22.72
C SER A 74 23.44 18.60 22.55
N THR A 75 22.47 17.70 22.39
CA THR A 75 22.70 16.27 22.14
C THR A 75 23.53 16.03 20.90
N PHE A 76 23.17 16.69 19.78
CA PHE A 76 23.94 16.58 18.54
C PHE A 76 25.34 17.17 18.69
N LYS A 77 25.48 18.33 19.32
CA LYS A 77 26.80 18.95 19.57
C LYS A 77 27.74 18.08 20.40
N ASN A 78 27.21 17.32 21.35
CA ASN A 78 28.02 16.50 22.25
C ASN A 78 28.30 15.09 21.72
N LYS A 79 27.37 14.50 20.95
CA LYS A 79 27.41 13.08 20.56
C LYS A 79 27.38 12.85 19.05
N ASN A 80 27.30 13.90 18.24
CA ASN A 80 27.05 13.85 16.79
C ASN A 80 25.84 12.98 16.42
N SER A 81 24.84 12.90 17.29
CA SER A 81 23.66 12.05 17.12
C SER A 81 22.43 12.70 17.73
N ASP A 82 21.29 12.57 17.06
CA ASP A 82 19.99 13.02 17.55
C ASP A 82 18.90 12.07 17.01
N TRP A 83 18.00 11.63 17.89
CA TRP A 83 16.91 10.70 17.55
C TRP A 83 16.00 11.23 16.43
N ARG A 84 15.88 12.56 16.29
CA ARG A 84 15.10 13.21 15.23
C ARG A 84 15.72 12.93 13.86
N LEU A 85 17.05 12.92 13.74
CA LEU A 85 17.73 12.59 12.49
C LEU A 85 17.49 11.13 12.10
N GLU A 86 17.56 10.20 13.06
CA GLU A 86 17.24 8.79 12.82
C GLU A 86 15.77 8.59 12.42
N LYS A 87 14.85 9.34 13.03
CA LYS A 87 13.44 9.35 12.63
C LYS A 87 13.26 9.90 11.21
N ILE A 88 13.94 10.99 10.85
CA ILE A 88 13.88 11.57 9.50
C ILE A 88 14.40 10.58 8.46
N LYS A 89 15.54 9.92 8.73
CA LYS A 89 16.12 8.88 7.89
C LYS A 89 15.08 7.79 7.58
N ARG A 90 14.47 7.19 8.62
CA ARG A 90 13.39 6.19 8.46
C ARG A 90 12.19 6.72 7.70
N GLN A 91 11.71 7.92 8.04
CA GLN A 91 10.56 8.52 7.37
C GLN A 91 10.82 8.84 5.90
N SER A 92 12.05 9.19 5.54
CA SER A 92 12.43 9.51 4.16
C SER A 92 12.38 8.27 3.25
N CYS A 93 12.92 7.14 3.70
CA CYS A 93 12.83 5.86 3.00
C CYS A 93 11.37 5.40 2.87
N ASN A 94 10.60 5.45 3.96
CA ASN A 94 9.18 5.10 3.95
C ASN A 94 8.39 5.96 2.97
N PHE A 95 8.63 7.27 2.97
CA PHE A 95 7.91 8.19 2.09
C PHE A 95 8.17 7.89 0.62
N LYS A 96 9.41 7.54 0.22
CA LYS A 96 9.69 7.22 -1.18
C LYS A 96 8.86 6.04 -1.68
N ILE A 97 8.72 5.00 -0.87
CA ILE A 97 8.00 3.78 -1.26
C ILE A 97 6.49 3.99 -1.09
N GLN A 98 6.03 4.26 0.13
CA GLN A 98 4.59 4.44 0.43
C GLN A 98 4.00 5.62 -0.35
N GLY A 99 4.77 6.68 -0.54
CA GLY A 99 4.35 7.83 -1.33
C GLY A 99 4.11 7.43 -2.78
N THR A 100 5.07 6.74 -3.40
CA THR A 100 4.93 6.25 -4.77
C THR A 100 3.73 5.33 -4.91
N SER A 101 3.57 4.34 -4.02
CA SER A 101 2.42 3.42 -4.01
C SER A 101 1.09 4.16 -3.85
N ALA A 102 1.01 5.12 -2.92
CA ALA A 102 -0.21 5.92 -2.75
C ALA A 102 -0.54 6.76 -3.98
N THR A 103 0.47 7.27 -4.69
CA THR A 103 0.25 8.02 -5.94
C THR A 103 -0.21 7.10 -7.06
N GLN A 104 0.32 5.87 -7.15
CA GLN A 104 -0.11 4.85 -8.11
C GLN A 104 -1.60 4.52 -7.94
N VAL A 105 -2.05 4.23 -6.73
CA VAL A 105 -3.47 3.92 -6.45
C VAL A 105 -4.36 5.11 -6.77
N LYS A 106 -3.96 6.33 -6.39
CA LYS A 106 -4.71 7.55 -6.74
C LYS A 106 -4.80 7.76 -8.25
N LYS A 107 -3.74 7.47 -8.98
CA LYS A 107 -3.74 7.54 -10.44
C LYS A 107 -4.69 6.49 -11.04
N ALA A 108 -4.73 5.28 -10.49
CA ALA A 108 -5.71 4.26 -10.86
C ALA A 108 -7.14 4.73 -10.62
N MET A 109 -7.42 5.30 -9.44
CA MET A 109 -8.75 5.87 -9.12
C MET A 109 -9.16 6.95 -10.13
N VAL A 110 -8.24 7.87 -10.48
CA VAL A 110 -8.52 8.89 -11.51
C VAL A 110 -8.79 8.23 -12.87
N ASN A 111 -8.02 7.21 -13.23
CA ASN A 111 -8.17 6.52 -14.51
C ASN A 111 -9.48 5.72 -14.61
N LEU A 112 -9.98 5.22 -13.49
CA LEU A 112 -11.26 4.51 -13.40
C LEU A 112 -12.44 5.48 -13.34
N PHE A 113 -12.36 6.52 -12.52
CA PHE A 113 -13.48 7.40 -12.22
C PHE A 113 -13.76 8.41 -13.33
N TYR A 114 -12.73 9.01 -13.92
CA TYR A 114 -12.91 10.04 -14.93
C TYR A 114 -13.00 9.46 -16.35
N PRO A 115 -13.93 9.95 -17.18
CA PRO A 115 -14.06 9.54 -18.57
C PRO A 115 -12.81 9.86 -19.39
N THR A 116 -12.62 9.10 -20.45
CA THR A 116 -11.59 9.33 -21.45
C THR A 116 -12.20 10.06 -22.64
N ARG A 117 -11.61 11.18 -23.06
CA ARG A 117 -11.98 11.91 -24.27
C ARG A 117 -11.58 11.12 -25.53
N PRO A 118 -12.13 11.46 -26.72
CA PRO A 118 -11.71 10.84 -27.99
C PRO A 118 -10.21 10.96 -28.30
N ASP A 119 -9.53 11.97 -27.76
CA ASP A 119 -8.08 12.18 -27.91
C ASP A 119 -7.23 11.33 -26.94
N GLY A 120 -7.87 10.52 -26.08
CA GLY A 120 -7.22 9.66 -25.09
C GLY A 120 -6.91 10.35 -23.74
N THR A 121 -7.21 11.64 -23.58
CA THR A 121 -7.00 12.36 -22.32
C THR A 121 -8.15 12.16 -21.33
N LYS A 122 -7.91 12.39 -20.04
CA LYS A 122 -8.97 12.32 -19.02
C LYS A 122 -9.76 13.63 -18.97
N CYS A 123 -11.09 13.52 -19.01
CA CYS A 123 -11.99 14.65 -18.81
C CYS A 123 -12.17 14.87 -17.31
N LEU A 124 -11.51 15.90 -16.78
CA LEU A 124 -11.56 16.27 -15.35
C LEU A 124 -12.64 17.31 -15.05
N ASP A 125 -13.16 17.96 -16.09
CA ASP A 125 -14.22 18.96 -16.00
C ASP A 125 -15.58 18.25 -15.99
N ARG A 126 -16.38 18.49 -14.95
CA ARG A 126 -17.67 17.80 -14.79
C ARG A 126 -18.73 18.36 -15.74
N ASP A 127 -18.64 19.63 -16.13
CA ASP A 127 -19.61 20.24 -17.04
C ASP A 127 -19.41 19.68 -18.45
N GLU A 128 -18.15 19.58 -18.90
CA GLU A 128 -17.80 18.94 -20.18
C GLU A 128 -18.25 17.47 -20.21
N TRP A 129 -17.92 16.70 -19.17
CA TRP A 129 -18.32 15.29 -19.01
C TRP A 129 -19.83 15.13 -19.25
N LEU A 130 -20.66 15.95 -18.59
CA LEU A 130 -22.11 15.87 -18.68
C LEU A 130 -22.66 16.35 -20.03
N GLN A 131 -22.12 17.45 -20.58
CA GLN A 131 -22.58 18.01 -21.85
C GLN A 131 -22.27 17.09 -23.02
N GLU A 132 -21.07 16.52 -23.05
CA GLU A 132 -20.61 15.61 -24.10
C GLU A 132 -21.07 14.16 -23.86
N ASN A 133 -21.75 13.89 -22.74
CA ASN A 133 -22.21 12.57 -22.32
C ASN A 133 -21.08 11.53 -22.33
N PHE A 134 -19.87 11.95 -21.93
CA PHE A 134 -18.78 11.01 -21.70
C PHE A 134 -19.12 10.13 -20.51
N LYS A 135 -18.65 8.89 -20.52
CA LYS A 135 -18.81 7.98 -19.39
C LYS A 135 -17.47 7.35 -19.05
N SER A 136 -17.25 7.17 -17.75
CA SER A 136 -16.14 6.33 -17.30
C SER A 136 -16.56 4.87 -17.33
N ILE A 137 -15.60 3.95 -17.31
CA ILE A 137 -15.86 2.50 -17.21
C ILE A 137 -16.77 2.18 -16.01
N LEU A 138 -16.66 2.96 -14.93
CA LEU A 138 -17.48 2.77 -13.75
C LEU A 138 -18.94 3.17 -14.01
N GLU A 139 -19.18 4.32 -14.64
CA GLU A 139 -20.54 4.76 -14.99
C GLU A 139 -21.19 3.91 -16.09
N GLU A 140 -20.39 3.37 -17.03
CA GLU A 140 -20.89 2.48 -18.09
C GLU A 140 -21.47 1.17 -17.54
N HIS A 141 -20.97 0.73 -16.38
CA HIS A 141 -21.32 -0.56 -15.77
C HIS A 141 -22.02 -0.42 -14.42
N ASP A 142 -22.47 0.78 -14.05
CA ASP A 142 -23.13 1.06 -12.76
C ASP A 142 -22.29 0.65 -11.53
N ILE A 143 -20.97 0.83 -11.63
CA ILE A 143 -20.00 0.47 -10.60
C ILE A 143 -19.64 1.71 -9.78
N HIS A 144 -19.58 1.56 -8.45
CA HIS A 144 -19.28 2.65 -7.55
C HIS A 144 -18.06 2.33 -6.69
N ILE A 145 -17.11 3.27 -6.59
CA ILE A 145 -16.01 3.16 -5.61
C ILE A 145 -16.59 3.43 -4.22
N VAL A 146 -16.47 2.46 -3.32
CA VAL A 146 -16.95 2.56 -1.93
C VAL A 146 -15.83 3.02 -1.00
N LEU A 147 -14.66 2.37 -1.08
CA LEU A 147 -13.56 2.60 -0.17
C LEU A 147 -12.21 2.30 -0.81
N GLN A 148 -11.17 2.97 -0.32
CA GLN A 148 -9.77 2.67 -0.63
C GLN A 148 -9.06 2.26 0.66
N ILE A 149 -8.44 1.08 0.66
CA ILE A 149 -7.63 0.57 1.77
C ILE A 149 -6.23 0.32 1.26
N HIS A 150 -5.37 1.33 1.40
CA HIS A 150 -4.01 1.28 0.87
C HIS A 150 -3.96 0.94 -0.63
N ASP A 151 -3.56 -0.28 -0.99
CA ASP A 151 -3.47 -0.83 -2.34
C ASP A 151 -4.76 -1.48 -2.85
N GLU A 152 -5.77 -1.64 -1.99
CA GLU A 152 -7.08 -2.21 -2.34
C GLU A 152 -8.10 -1.12 -2.66
N LEU A 153 -8.86 -1.32 -3.74
CA LEU A 153 -10.05 -0.54 -4.09
C LEU A 153 -11.28 -1.44 -3.94
N ILE A 154 -12.23 -0.99 -3.13
CA ILE A 154 -13.50 -1.68 -2.88
C ILE A 154 -14.57 -1.01 -3.72
N PHE A 155 -15.28 -1.84 -4.50
CA PHE A 155 -16.35 -1.41 -5.38
C PHE A 155 -17.67 -2.03 -4.97
N ASP A 156 -18.75 -1.28 -5.14
CA ASP A 156 -20.11 -1.81 -5.23
C ASP A 156 -20.44 -2.03 -6.71
N VAL A 157 -20.94 -3.22 -7.04
CA VAL A 157 -21.11 -3.68 -8.42
C VAL A 157 -22.46 -4.40 -8.58
N PRO A 158 -23.11 -4.31 -9.75
CA PRO A 158 -24.28 -5.13 -10.05
C PRO A 158 -23.97 -6.63 -9.96
N GLN A 159 -24.95 -7.44 -9.53
CA GLN A 159 -24.76 -8.89 -9.38
C GLN A 159 -24.46 -9.61 -10.70
N ASP A 160 -24.88 -9.03 -11.82
CA ASP A 160 -24.69 -9.52 -13.18
C ASP A 160 -23.48 -8.91 -13.89
N VAL A 161 -22.62 -8.17 -13.17
CA VAL A 161 -21.38 -7.63 -13.74
C VAL A 161 -20.50 -8.74 -14.32
N SER A 162 -20.05 -8.55 -15.55
CA SER A 162 -19.25 -9.57 -16.24
C SER A 162 -17.83 -9.64 -15.68
N GLN A 163 -17.23 -10.83 -15.71
CA GLN A 163 -15.83 -11.02 -15.31
C GLN A 163 -14.85 -10.23 -16.18
N ASP A 164 -15.20 -9.92 -17.43
CA ASP A 164 -14.32 -9.18 -18.32
C ASP A 164 -14.23 -7.69 -17.95
N VAL A 165 -15.33 -7.09 -17.46
CA VAL A 165 -15.32 -5.73 -16.90
C VAL A 165 -14.43 -5.65 -15.66
N LEU A 166 -14.51 -6.65 -14.77
CA LEU A 166 -13.66 -6.71 -13.58
C LEU A 166 -12.18 -6.85 -13.94
N LYS A 167 -11.86 -7.65 -14.97
CA LYS A 167 -10.49 -7.75 -15.50
C LYS A 167 -10.03 -6.43 -16.11
N GLU A 168 -10.90 -5.71 -16.80
CA GLU A 168 -10.57 -4.40 -17.36
C GLU A 168 -10.25 -3.38 -16.26
N ILE A 169 -11.06 -3.31 -15.20
CA ILE A 169 -10.77 -2.50 -14.01
C ILE A 169 -9.39 -2.86 -13.42
N SER A 170 -9.14 -4.16 -13.24
CA SER A 170 -7.85 -4.65 -12.75
C SER A 170 -6.69 -4.25 -13.67
N ASN A 171 -6.88 -4.33 -14.99
CA ASN A 171 -5.89 -3.90 -15.99
C ASN A 171 -5.63 -2.39 -15.92
N ILE A 172 -6.65 -1.56 -15.71
CA ILE A 172 -6.49 -0.11 -15.52
C ILE A 172 -5.66 0.18 -14.27
N MET A 173 -5.90 -0.56 -13.16
CA MET A 173 -5.11 -0.43 -11.94
C MET A 173 -3.65 -0.84 -12.14
N LEU A 174 -3.41 -1.98 -12.80
CA LEU A 174 -2.08 -2.50 -13.12
C LEU A 174 -1.24 -1.52 -13.95
N ASN A 175 -1.88 -0.87 -14.91
CA ASN A 175 -1.24 0.01 -15.88
C ASN A 175 -1.36 1.49 -15.51
N ALA A 176 -1.79 1.82 -14.29
CA ALA A 176 -1.96 3.20 -13.85
C ALA A 176 -0.67 4.03 -13.95
N ILE A 177 0.49 3.37 -13.85
CA ILE A 177 1.81 3.98 -13.98
C ILE A 177 2.67 3.17 -14.96
N PRO A 178 3.53 3.81 -15.77
CA PRO A 178 4.41 3.09 -16.69
C PRO A 178 5.36 2.16 -15.93
N SER A 179 5.24 0.85 -16.17
CA SER A 179 6.05 -0.19 -15.52
C SER A 179 7.08 -0.83 -16.45
N THR A 180 7.09 -0.48 -17.74
CA THR A 180 7.90 -1.10 -18.81
C THR A 180 9.41 -1.09 -18.54
N HIS A 181 9.90 -0.19 -17.70
CA HIS A 181 11.31 -0.04 -17.33
C HIS A 181 11.67 -0.64 -15.96
N LEU A 182 10.70 -1.15 -15.20
CA LEU A 182 10.90 -1.57 -13.81
C LEU A 182 11.45 -3.00 -13.68
N GLY A 183 11.47 -3.78 -14.77
CA GLY A 183 11.92 -5.18 -14.76
C GLY A 183 11.06 -6.11 -13.90
N VAL A 184 9.91 -5.63 -13.42
CA VAL A 184 8.94 -6.36 -12.60
C VAL A 184 7.54 -6.11 -13.14
N THR A 185 6.69 -7.14 -13.10
CA THR A 185 5.29 -7.07 -13.52
C THR A 185 4.42 -6.89 -12.30
N PHE A 186 3.53 -5.89 -12.31
CA PHE A 186 2.53 -5.75 -11.27
C PHE A 186 1.43 -6.83 -11.41
N ARG A 187 0.85 -7.24 -10.29
CA ARG A 187 -0.30 -8.14 -10.22
C ARG A 187 -1.40 -7.48 -9.39
N SER A 188 -2.65 -7.69 -9.79
CA SER A 188 -3.84 -7.22 -9.11
C SER A 188 -4.82 -8.39 -9.04
N ASP A 189 -5.23 -8.74 -7.82
CA ASP A 189 -6.14 -9.84 -7.55
C ASP A 189 -7.58 -9.31 -7.46
N ILE A 190 -8.52 -10.02 -8.06
CA ILE A 190 -9.94 -9.67 -8.06
C ILE A 190 -10.66 -10.60 -7.10
N HIS A 191 -11.40 -10.03 -6.16
CA HIS A 191 -12.27 -10.76 -5.26
C HIS A 191 -13.67 -10.14 -5.31
N THR A 192 -14.68 -10.99 -5.49
CA THR A 192 -16.09 -10.59 -5.45
C THR A 192 -16.80 -11.32 -4.30
N SER A 193 -17.68 -10.61 -3.61
CA SER A 193 -18.46 -11.14 -2.50
C SER A 193 -19.69 -10.27 -2.29
N PRO A 194 -20.86 -10.82 -1.92
CA PRO A 194 -22.04 -10.02 -1.61
C PRO A 194 -21.90 -9.15 -0.35
N TYR A 195 -20.87 -9.36 0.48
CA TYR A 195 -20.54 -8.51 1.63
C TYR A 195 -19.04 -8.58 1.94
N TRP A 196 -18.58 -7.64 2.76
CA TRP A 196 -17.18 -7.49 3.12
C TRP A 196 -16.82 -8.42 4.29
N GLY A 197 -15.85 -9.34 4.10
CA GLY A 197 -15.34 -10.18 5.19
C GLY A 197 -15.30 -11.71 4.95
N GLY A 198 -15.77 -12.24 3.82
CA GLY A 198 -15.49 -13.64 3.43
C GLY A 198 -16.68 -14.41 2.86
N THR A 199 -16.53 -15.73 2.72
CA THR A 199 -17.50 -16.68 2.15
C THR A 199 -18.44 -17.25 3.21
N PHE A 200 -19.07 -16.39 4.01
CA PHE A 200 -20.21 -16.79 4.82
C PHE A 200 -21.39 -17.23 3.94
N SER A 201 -22.01 -18.31 4.34
CA SER A 201 -23.29 -18.75 3.81
C SER A 201 -24.39 -17.71 4.12
N ILE A 202 -25.47 -17.74 3.35
CA ILE A 202 -26.63 -16.86 3.58
C ILE A 202 -27.23 -17.10 4.97
N GLU A 203 -27.15 -18.32 5.48
CA GLU A 203 -27.55 -18.68 6.84
C GLU A 203 -26.70 -17.95 7.90
N GLU A 204 -25.37 -17.97 7.77
CA GLU A 204 -24.46 -17.28 8.70
C GLU A 204 -24.69 -15.76 8.71
N ILE A 205 -24.99 -15.15 7.55
CA ILE A 205 -25.33 -13.72 7.45
C ILE A 205 -26.62 -13.38 8.22
N LYS A 206 -27.64 -14.23 8.10
CA LYS A 206 -28.89 -14.05 8.85
C LYS A 206 -28.67 -14.17 10.36
N GLU A 207 -27.81 -15.10 10.78
CA GLU A 207 -27.40 -15.20 12.19
C GLU A 207 -26.69 -13.92 12.66
N PHE A 208 -25.75 -13.36 11.87
CA PHE A 208 -25.08 -12.09 12.22
C PHE A 208 -26.06 -10.93 12.38
N SER A 209 -27.10 -10.85 11.55
CA SER A 209 -28.11 -9.79 11.61
C SER A 209 -28.98 -9.84 12.87
N ASN A 210 -29.09 -11.01 13.50
CA ASN A 210 -29.88 -11.22 14.71
C ASN A 210 -29.08 -11.05 16.01
N SER A 211 -27.82 -10.60 15.94
CA SER A 211 -26.94 -10.31 17.10
C SER A 211 -26.59 -11.51 18.02
N ASP A 212 -26.87 -12.75 17.61
CA ASP A 212 -26.67 -13.97 18.42
C ASP A 212 -25.39 -14.75 18.06
N VAL A 213 -24.36 -14.06 17.56
CA VAL A 213 -23.16 -14.73 17.03
C VAL A 213 -21.91 -14.50 17.88
N ASP A 214 -21.37 -15.60 18.41
CA ASP A 214 -20.01 -15.63 18.97
C ASP A 214 -18.97 -15.59 17.84
N LEU A 215 -18.60 -14.36 17.47
CA LEU A 215 -17.59 -14.05 16.45
C LEU A 215 -16.25 -14.75 16.71
N ASN A 216 -15.86 -14.97 17.98
CA ASN A 216 -14.59 -15.62 18.30
C ASN A 216 -14.58 -17.08 17.86
N ARG A 217 -15.72 -17.79 18.00
CA ARG A 217 -15.86 -19.19 17.57
C ARG A 217 -15.68 -19.33 16.06
N LEU A 218 -16.36 -18.50 15.28
CA LEU A 218 -16.32 -18.52 13.81
C LEU A 218 -14.93 -18.15 13.27
N PHE A 219 -14.32 -17.10 13.82
CA PHE A 219 -12.96 -16.71 13.43
C PHE A 219 -11.95 -17.82 13.73
N HIS A 220 -12.07 -18.49 14.88
CA HIS A 220 -11.21 -19.62 15.23
C HIS A 220 -11.39 -20.81 14.27
N GLN A 221 -12.60 -21.09 13.82
CA GLN A 221 -12.87 -22.17 12.86
C GLN A 221 -12.26 -21.86 11.49
N GLN A 222 -12.50 -20.67 10.94
CA GLN A 222 -11.90 -20.26 9.67
C GLN A 222 -10.37 -20.20 9.75
N PHE A 223 -9.82 -19.72 10.87
CA PHE A 223 -8.38 -19.70 11.08
C PHE A 223 -7.77 -21.10 11.08
N LYS A 224 -8.39 -22.06 11.78
CA LYS A 224 -7.98 -23.47 11.75
C LYS A 224 -8.04 -24.06 10.35
N GLN A 225 -9.09 -23.73 9.59
CA GLN A 225 -9.26 -24.20 8.22
C GLN A 225 -8.18 -23.65 7.28
N LYS A 226 -7.87 -22.35 7.38
CA LYS A 226 -6.76 -21.72 6.65
C LYS A 226 -5.40 -22.32 7.03
N ILE A 227 -5.15 -22.57 8.31
CA ILE A 227 -3.92 -23.25 8.76
C ILE A 227 -3.84 -24.66 8.19
N ASN A 228 -4.91 -25.45 8.26
CA ASN A 228 -4.90 -26.80 7.70
C ASN A 228 -4.67 -26.80 6.20
N ASN A 229 -5.28 -25.87 5.46
CA ASN A 229 -5.05 -25.73 4.02
C ASN A 229 -3.60 -25.35 3.71
N PHE A 230 -3.00 -24.46 4.51
CA PHE A 230 -1.59 -24.08 4.37
C PHE A 230 -0.63 -25.24 4.71
N LEU A 231 -0.95 -26.05 5.72
CA LEU A 231 -0.15 -27.22 6.09
C LEU A 231 -0.28 -28.37 5.09
N ASN A 232 -1.43 -28.48 4.43
CA ASN A 232 -1.73 -29.54 3.47
C ASN A 232 -1.43 -29.14 2.01
N SER A 233 -1.16 -27.86 1.72
CA SER A 233 -0.62 -27.44 0.43
C SER A 233 0.85 -27.85 0.34
N THR A 234 1.10 -29.01 -0.26
CA THR A 234 2.44 -29.46 -0.67
C THR A 234 3.06 -28.43 -1.61
N PHE A 235 4.26 -27.96 -1.25
CA PHE A 235 5.17 -27.25 -2.17
C PHE A 235 5.64 -28.17 -3.30
#